data_AF-A0A432F7P9-F1
#
_entry.id   AF-A0A432F7P9-F1
#
_cell.length_a   1.000
_cell.length_b   1.000
_cell.length_c   1.000
_cell.angle_alpha   90.00
_cell.angle_beta   90.00
_cell.angle_gamma   90.00
#
_symmetry.space_group_name_H-M   'P 1'
#
loop_
_entity.id
_entity.type
_entity.pdbx_description
1 polymer ?
#
loop_
_entity_poly.entity_id
_entity_poly.type
_entity_poly.pdbx_seq_one_letter_code
_entity_poly.pdbx_strand_id
1 'polypeptide(L)'
;LAEILTLIQTGKTRRIPIVLVDSNFWQGLVDWFKNTLVKEGTISPDDPNLFVMVDDADSAVEYILKHQTDITEPATEEEQKKMMEI
;
A
#
# COMPACT_ATOMS: atom_id res chain seq x y z
N LEU A 1 -0.01 -6.62 4.67
CA LEU A 1 -0.63 -5.28 4.51
C LEU A 1 0.00 -4.25 5.45
N ALA A 2 -0.07 -4.40 6.77
CA ALA A 2 0.46 -3.40 7.70
C ALA A 2 1.95 -3.05 7.48
N GLU A 3 2.81 -4.07 7.36
CA GLU A 3 4.25 -3.89 7.11
C GLU A 3 4.54 -3.04 5.86
N ILE A 4 3.91 -3.36 4.72
CA ILE A 4 4.14 -2.60 3.49
C ILE A 4 3.63 -1.16 3.59
N LEU A 5 2.51 -0.94 4.29
CA LEU A 5 2.02 0.41 4.55
C LEU A 5 3.00 1.19 5.43
N THR A 6 3.54 0.59 6.48
CA THR A 6 4.57 1.21 7.33
C THR A 6 5.85 1.55 6.53
N LEU A 7 6.31 0.65 5.65
CA LEU A 7 7.49 0.92 4.82
C LEU A 7 7.27 2.09 3.86
N ILE A 8 6.08 2.19 3.24
CA ILE A 8 5.74 3.32 2.36
C ILE A 8 5.60 4.61 3.17
N GLN A 9 4.90 4.57 4.31
CA GLN A 9 4.70 5.70 5.21
C GLN A 9 6.03 6.27 5.72
N THR A 10 6.98 5.40 6.04
CA THR A 10 8.32 5.80 6.54
C THR A 10 9.31 6.13 5.42
N GLY A 11 8.91 6.02 4.15
CA GLY A 11 9.79 6.25 3.00
C GLY A 11 10.94 5.24 2.87
N LYS A 12 10.84 4.10 3.57
CA LYS A 12 11.84 3.01 3.50
C LYS A 12 11.72 2.21 2.21
N THR A 13 10.64 2.36 1.45
CA THR A 13 10.46 1.81 0.12
C THR A 13 9.82 2.82 -0.82
N ARG A 14 10.06 2.66 -2.12
CA ARG A 14 9.36 3.42 -3.16
C ARG A 14 7.87 3.10 -3.16
N ARG A 15 7.04 4.03 -3.66
CA ARG A 15 5.59 3.84 -3.71
C ARG A 15 5.27 2.72 -4.69
N ILE A 16 4.78 1.60 -4.18
CA ILE A 16 4.32 0.47 -4.98
C ILE A 16 2.79 0.44 -5.02
N PRO A 17 2.18 0.03 -6.15
CA PRO A 17 0.73 -0.13 -6.23
C PRO A 17 0.29 -1.29 -5.33
N ILE A 18 -0.54 -1.00 -4.34
CA ILE A 18 -1.17 -2.01 -3.47
C ILE A 18 -2.62 -2.18 -3.91
N VAL A 19 -2.99 -3.42 -4.23
CA VAL A 19 -4.36 -3.80 -4.58
C VAL A 19 -4.89 -4.79 -3.57
N LEU A 20 -6.06 -4.50 -3.02
CA LEU A 20 -6.83 -5.39 -2.16
C LEU A 20 -7.98 -5.98 -2.99
N VAL A 21 -8.00 -7.30 -3.16
CA VAL A 21 -9.04 -7.99 -3.95
C VAL A 21 -10.15 -8.47 -3.03
N ASP A 22 -11.39 -8.35 -3.49
CA ASP A 22 -12.65 -8.61 -2.76
C ASP A 22 -12.95 -7.52 -1.73
N SER A 23 -13.67 -6.48 -2.17
CA SER A 23 -14.04 -5.36 -1.31
C SER A 23 -14.86 -5.80 -0.09
N ASN A 24 -15.71 -6.82 -0.20
CA ASN A 24 -16.53 -7.29 0.93
C ASN A 24 -15.66 -7.83 2.07
N PHE A 25 -14.55 -8.49 1.74
CA PHE A 25 -13.59 -8.98 2.72
C PHE A 25 -12.84 -7.83 3.41
N TRP A 26 -12.37 -6.85 2.65
CA TRP A 26 -11.46 -5.80 3.16
C TRP A 26 -12.16 -4.55 3.73
N GLN A 27 -13.41 -4.29 3.36
CA GLN A 27 -14.11 -3.05 3.71
C GLN A 27 -14.09 -2.78 5.23
N GLY A 28 -14.35 -3.79 6.06
CA GLY A 28 -14.33 -3.64 7.51
C GLY A 28 -12.97 -3.21 8.08
N LEU A 29 -11.86 -3.71 7.51
CA LEU A 29 -10.52 -3.32 7.92
C LEU A 29 -10.20 -1.89 7.48
N VAL A 30 -10.56 -1.53 6.25
CA VAL A 30 -10.34 -0.18 5.69
C VAL A 30 -11.15 0.86 6.46
N ASP A 31 -12.38 0.54 6.83
CA ASP A 31 -13.21 1.41 7.67
C ASP A 31 -12.61 1.55 9.07
N TRP A 32 -12.03 0.49 9.64
CA TRP A 32 -11.33 0.57 10.91
C TRP A 32 -10.09 1.47 10.84
N PHE A 33 -9.29 1.40 9.76
CA PHE A 33 -8.16 2.32 9.54
C PHE A 33 -8.62 3.78 9.55
N LYS A 34 -9.65 4.11 8.77
CA LYS A 34 -10.17 5.49 8.66
C LYS A 34 -10.79 5.99 9.96
N ASN A 35 -11.55 5.13 10.64
CA ASN A 35 -12.34 5.54 11.80
C ASN A 35 -11.58 5.49 13.13
N THR A 36 -10.48 4.72 13.19
CA THR A 36 -9.69 4.54 14.41
C THR A 36 -8.27 5.03 14.21
N LEU A 37 -7.50 4.40 13.32
CA LEU A 37 -6.06 4.69 13.20
C LEU A 37 -5.77 6.14 12.79
N VAL A 38 -6.55 6.70 11.86
CA VAL A 38 -6.44 8.11 11.46
C VAL A 38 -6.84 9.04 12.60
N LYS A 39 -7.92 8.72 13.34
CA LYS A 39 -8.40 9.56 14.46
C LYS A 39 -7.44 9.58 15.63
N GLU A 40 -6.84 8.43 15.95
CA GLU A 40 -5.82 8.28 17.00
C GLU A 40 -4.44 8.82 16.55
N GLY A 41 -4.31 9.30 15.30
CA GLY A 41 -3.08 9.90 14.77
C GLY A 41 -1.94 8.90 14.55
N THR A 42 -2.26 7.60 14.49
CA THR A 42 -1.28 6.52 14.27
C THR A 42 -0.86 6.37 12.81
N ILE A 43 -1.70 6.82 11.88
CA ILE A 43 -1.43 6.86 10.44
C ILE A 43 -1.86 8.23 9.88
N SER A 44 -1.28 8.63 8.75
CA SER A 44 -1.67 9.86 8.05
C SER A 44 -3.09 9.73 7.48
N PRO A 45 -3.88 10.82 7.41
CA PRO A 45 -5.15 10.83 6.69
C PRO A 45 -5.03 10.42 5.21
N ASP A 46 -3.84 10.53 4.63
CA ASP A 46 -3.55 10.16 3.25
C ASP A 46 -3.15 8.68 3.08
N ASP A 47 -2.85 7.96 4.17
CA ASP A 47 -2.40 6.56 4.09
C ASP A 47 -3.46 5.61 3.50
N PRO A 48 -4.78 5.81 3.69
CA PRO A 48 -5.80 5.08 2.94
C PRO A 48 -5.76 5.25 1.41
N ASN A 49 -5.02 6.26 0.90
CA ASN A 49 -4.80 6.46 -0.54
C ASN A 49 -3.58 5.67 -1.07
N LEU A 50 -2.93 4.86 -0.23
CA LEU A 50 -1.81 4.01 -0.63
C LEU A 50 -2.25 2.70 -1.31
N PHE A 51 -3.53 2.34 -1.21
CA PHE A 51 -4.08 1.12 -1.79
C PHE A 51 -5.43 1.36 -2.47
N VAL A 52 -5.80 0.46 -3.37
CA VAL A 52 -7.13 0.42 -4.01
C VAL A 52 -7.81 -0.91 -3.69
N MET A 53 -9.14 -0.91 -3.61
CA MET A 53 -9.94 -2.13 -3.57
C MET A 53 -10.54 -2.42 -4.94
N VAL A 54 -10.48 -3.67 -5.38
CA VAL A 54 -11.06 -4.17 -6.63
C VAL A 54 -11.75 -5.50 -6.37
N ASP A 55 -12.73 -5.87 -7.20
CA ASP A 55 -13.52 -7.09 -7.00
C ASP A 55 -13.14 -8.24 -7.95
N ASP A 56 -12.26 -7.97 -8.92
CA ASP A 56 -11.83 -8.94 -9.91
C ASP A 56 -10.33 -8.83 -10.24
N ALA A 57 -9.80 -9.93 -10.78
CA ALA A 57 -8.38 -10.04 -11.09
C ALA A 57 -7.95 -9.14 -12.25
N ASP A 58 -8.84 -8.89 -13.22
CA ASP A 58 -8.52 -8.07 -14.39
C ASP A 58 -8.33 -6.61 -13.98
N SER A 59 -9.21 -6.09 -13.13
CA SER A 59 -9.10 -4.77 -12.50
C SER A 59 -7.82 -4.65 -11.67
N ALA A 60 -7.41 -5.71 -10.96
CA ALA A 60 -6.17 -5.72 -10.20
C ALA A 60 -4.93 -5.59 -11.12
N VAL A 61 -4.90 -6.38 -12.20
CA VAL A 61 -3.82 -6.34 -13.20
C VAL A 61 -3.79 -5.00 -13.89
N GLU A 62 -4.93 -4.46 -14.33
CA GLU A 62 -5.02 -3.15 -14.97
C GLU A 62 -4.45 -2.05 -14.07
N TYR A 63 -4.83 -2.05 -12.79
CA TYR A 63 -4.31 -1.08 -11.83
C TYR A 63 -2.79 -1.19 -11.68
N ILE A 64 -2.26 -2.41 -11.56
CA ILE A 64 -0.82 -2.64 -11.43
C ILE A 64 -0.09 -2.16 -12.69
N LEU A 65 -0.54 -2.53 -13.89
CA LEU A 65 0.07 -2.16 -15.16
C LEU A 65 0.08 -0.63 -15.37
N LYS A 66 -1.02 0.05 -15.01
CA LYS A 66 -1.13 1.50 -15.11
C LYS A 66 -0.13 2.25 -14.22
N HIS A 67 0.26 1.65 -13.10
CA HIS A 67 1.19 2.25 -12.13
C HIS A 67 2.58 1.57 -12.16
N GLN A 68 2.85 0.74 -13.16
CA GLN A 68 4.06 -0.07 -13.28
C GLN A 68 5.27 0.66 -13.87
N THR A 69 5.09 1.90 -14.34
CA THR A 69 6.13 2.67 -15.05
C THR A 69 7.43 2.84 -14.27
N ASP A 70 7.44 2.60 -12.95
CA ASP A 70 8.59 2.76 -12.06
C ASP A 70 9.12 1.45 -11.41
N ILE A 71 8.63 0.26 -11.80
CA ILE A 71 8.89 -1.00 -11.05
C ILE A 71 9.65 -2.07 -11.86
N THR A 72 10.05 -1.78 -13.10
CA THR A 72 10.80 -2.74 -13.95
C THR A 72 12.22 -2.99 -13.46
N GLU A 73 12.76 -2.10 -12.62
CA GLU A 73 14.07 -2.28 -12.02
C GLU A 73 13.96 -2.88 -10.61
N PRO A 74 14.76 -3.91 -10.27
CA PRO A 74 14.79 -4.45 -8.92
C PRO A 74 15.15 -3.36 -7.90
N ALA A 75 14.73 -3.52 -6.65
CA ALA A 75 15.13 -2.62 -5.58
C ALA A 75 16.67 -2.57 -5.50
N THR A 76 17.22 -1.36 -5.56
CA THR A 76 18.64 -1.10 -5.39
C THR A 76 19.11 -1.61 -4.02
N GLU A 77 20.40 -1.92 -3.88
CA GLU A 77 20.96 -2.35 -2.59
C GLU A 77 20.74 -1.30 -1.49
N GLU A 78 20.71 -0.01 -1.85
CA GLU A 78 20.41 1.08 -0.92
C GLU A 78 18.96 1.04 -0.43
N GLU A 79 17.99 0.80 -1.33
CA GLU A 79 16.58 0.59 -0.96
C GLU A 79 16.41 -0.66 -0.10
N GLN A 80 17.06 -1.78 -0.44
CA GLN A 80 17.00 -3.01 0.34
C GLN A 80 17.55 -2.81 1.76
N LYS A 81 18.65 -2.06 1.88
CA LYS A 81 19.23 -1.74 3.18
C LYS A 81 18.30 -0.84 4.00
N LYS A 82 17.70 0.20 3.39
CA LYS A 82 16.68 1.04 4.04
C LYS A 82 15.46 0.25 4.50
N MET A 83 15.05 -0.78 3.76
CA MET A 83 13.94 -1.67 4.16
C MET A 83 14.27 -2.55 5.37
N MET A 84 15.53 -3.00 5.52
CA MET A 84 15.96 -3.89 6.61
C MET A 84 16.27 -3.17 7.93
N GLU A 85 16.48 -1.85 7.89
CA GLU A 85 16.66 -1.02 9.08
C GLU A 85 15.29 -0.72 9.69
N ILE A 86 14.71 -1.61 10.52
CA ILE A 86 13.45 -1.35 11.26
C ILE A 86 13.71 -0.44 12.46
#